data_AF-A0A832BUE6-F1
#
_entry.id   AF-A0A832BUE6-F1
#
_cell.length_a   1.000
_cell.length_b   1.000
_cell.length_c   1.000
_cell.angle_alpha   90.00
_cell.angle_beta   90.00
_cell.angle_gamma   90.00
#
_symmetry.space_group_name_H-M   'P 1'
#
loop_
_entity.id
_entity.type
_entity.pdbx_description
1 polymer ?
#
loop_
_entity_poly.entity_id
_entity_poly.type
_entity_poly.pdbx_seq_one_letter_code
_entity_poly.pdbx_strand_id
1 'polypeptide(L)'
;MSEEKENHLDEFVSTEKEISYGKKFLAGLIDGIIIIGFFTTALILLPNFYFVIFGSLRAEFAIIIGLVVMRLFSIQLFNGTPGMLICRAKYLNAVMKPPSVLERTFAACFILINGIRYYDK
;
A
#
# COMPACT_ATOMS: atom_id res chain seq x y z
N MET A 1 -7.04 39.43 -26.82
CA MET A 1 -5.96 38.46 -27.10
C MET A 1 -5.37 37.93 -25.78
N SER A 2 -6.21 37.44 -24.87
CA SER A 2 -5.75 36.85 -23.60
C SER A 2 -6.65 35.75 -23.01
N GLU A 3 -7.73 35.33 -23.67
CA GLU A 3 -8.62 34.27 -23.15
C GLU A 3 -8.35 32.89 -23.78
N GLU A 4 -7.63 32.83 -24.91
CA GLU A 4 -7.44 31.58 -25.66
C GLU A 4 -6.24 30.74 -25.17
N LYS A 5 -5.43 31.27 -24.24
CA LYS A 5 -4.25 30.57 -23.69
C LYS A 5 -4.50 29.88 -22.35
N GLU A 6 -5.61 30.16 -21.67
CA GLU A 6 -5.93 29.53 -20.38
C GLU A 6 -6.60 28.17 -20.55
N ASN A 7 -7.33 27.94 -21.65
CA ASN A 7 -8.02 26.67 -21.91
C ASN A 7 -7.11 25.48 -22.27
N HIS A 8 -5.82 25.71 -22.57
CA HIS A 8 -4.90 24.64 -22.96
C HIS A 8 -4.05 24.08 -21.80
N LEU A 9 -4.15 24.66 -20.59
CA LEU A 9 -3.40 24.19 -19.42
C LEU A 9 -4.21 23.23 -18.52
N ASP A 10 -5.54 23.23 -18.62
CA ASP A 10 -6.41 22.35 -17.82
C ASP A 10 -6.61 20.96 -18.45
N GLU A 11 -6.30 20.78 -19.73
CA GLU A 11 -6.54 19.50 -20.45
C GLU A 11 -5.43 18.46 -20.21
N PHE A 12 -4.31 18.84 -19.61
CA PHE A 12 -3.24 17.91 -19.21
C PHE A 12 -3.37 17.43 -17.75
N VAL A 13 -4.39 17.86 -17.01
CA VAL A 13 -4.62 17.45 -15.63
C VAL A 13 -5.56 16.23 -15.59
N SER A 14 -4.95 15.07 -15.31
CA SER A 14 -5.56 13.82 -14.82
C SER A 14 -6.15 12.83 -15.83
N THR A 15 -5.33 12.34 -16.76
CA THR A 15 -5.56 11.02 -17.40
C THR A 15 -5.29 9.83 -16.46
N GLU A 16 -4.90 10.06 -15.21
CA GLU A 16 -4.71 8.99 -14.24
C GLU A 16 -6.03 8.61 -13.57
N LYS A 17 -6.59 7.48 -14.04
CA LYS A 17 -7.82 6.91 -13.52
C LYS A 17 -7.56 6.25 -12.16
N GLU A 18 -8.35 6.62 -11.16
CA GLU A 18 -8.35 5.93 -9.87
C GLU A 18 -8.67 4.45 -10.09
N ILE A 19 -7.93 3.53 -9.44
CA ILE A 19 -8.17 2.10 -9.66
C ILE A 19 -9.55 1.72 -9.15
N SER A 20 -10.25 0.86 -9.91
CA SER A 20 -11.53 0.30 -9.48
C SER A 20 -11.42 -0.37 -8.11
N TYR A 21 -12.48 -0.28 -7.31
CA TYR A 21 -12.55 -0.91 -5.98
C TYR A 21 -12.15 -2.39 -6.01
N GLY A 22 -12.50 -3.11 -7.07
CA GLY A 22 -12.11 -4.51 -7.26
C GLY A 22 -10.59 -4.71 -7.34
N LYS A 23 -9.86 -3.82 -8.02
CA LYS A 23 -8.39 -3.87 -8.07
C LYS A 23 -7.77 -3.51 -6.71
N LYS A 24 -8.36 -2.57 -5.96
CA LYS A 24 -7.91 -2.23 -4.58
C LYS A 24 -8.06 -3.43 -3.65
N PHE A 25 -9.21 -4.08 -3.72
CA PHE A 25 -9.49 -5.27 -2.94
C PHE A 25 -8.53 -6.41 -3.31
N LEU A 26 -8.31 -6.65 -4.60
CA LEU A 26 -7.37 -7.66 -5.08
C LEU A 26 -5.93 -7.40 -4.60
N ALA A 27 -5.46 -6.15 -4.67
CA ALA A 27 -4.15 -5.76 -4.15
C ALA A 27 -4.03 -6.04 -2.65
N GLY A 28 -5.03 -5.66 -1.85
CA GLY A 28 -5.06 -5.97 -0.42
C GLY A 28 -5.12 -7.46 -0.11
N LEU A 29 -5.85 -8.24 -0.93
CA LEU A 29 -5.95 -9.69 -0.78
C LEU A 29 -4.61 -10.37 -1.08
N ILE A 30 -3.89 -9.93 -2.11
CA ILE A 30 -2.53 -10.38 -2.40
C ILE A 30 -1.59 -10.10 -1.22
N ASP A 31 -1.61 -8.87 -0.69
CA ASP A 31 -0.80 -8.49 0.47
C ASP A 31 -1.09 -9.38 1.69
N GLY A 32 -2.37 -9.69 1.92
CA GLY A 32 -2.81 -10.61 2.98
C GLY A 32 -2.31 -12.03 2.76
N ILE A 33 -2.43 -12.58 1.55
CA ILE A 33 -1.95 -13.93 1.21
C ILE A 33 -0.43 -14.03 1.43
N ILE A 34 0.34 -13.04 0.99
CA ILE A 34 1.79 -13.04 1.14
C ILE A 34 2.18 -13.14 2.61
N ILE A 35 1.48 -12.43 3.49
CA ILE A 35 1.77 -12.45 4.92
C ILE A 35 1.33 -13.74 5.58
N ILE A 36 0.14 -14.23 5.27
CA ILE A 36 -0.33 -15.51 5.79
C ILE A 36 0.64 -16.62 5.35
N GLY A 37 1.04 -16.62 4.07
CA GLY A 37 2.06 -17.52 3.54
C GLY A 37 3.37 -17.40 4.30
N PHE A 38 3.89 -16.18 4.48
CA PHE A 38 5.14 -15.93 5.22
C PHE A 38 5.07 -16.48 6.65
N PHE A 39 4.02 -16.17 7.42
CA PHE A 39 3.87 -16.67 8.78
C PHE A 39 3.70 -18.20 8.80
N THR A 40 2.91 -18.77 7.89
CA THR A 40 2.73 -20.22 7.80
C THR A 40 4.05 -20.93 7.52
N THR A 41 4.82 -20.44 6.54
CA THR A 41 6.14 -20.98 6.21
C THR A 41 7.12 -20.79 7.37
N ALA A 42 7.13 -19.62 8.02
CA ALA A 42 7.97 -19.37 9.18
C ALA A 42 7.66 -20.33 10.34
N LEU A 43 6.38 -20.62 10.59
CA LEU A 43 5.95 -21.58 11.61
C LEU A 43 6.38 -23.02 11.30
N ILE A 44 6.32 -23.42 10.02
CA ILE A 44 6.76 -24.75 9.58
C ILE A 44 8.29 -24.90 9.70
N LEU A 45 9.04 -23.87 9.29
CA LEU A 45 10.51 -23.94 9.23
C LEU A 45 11.18 -23.65 10.58
N LEU A 46 10.56 -22.82 11.43
CA LEU A 46 11.12 -22.36 12.70
C LEU A 46 10.07 -22.56 13.80
N PRO A 47 9.91 -23.78 14.35
CA PRO A 47 8.92 -24.05 15.39
C PRO A 47 9.16 -23.20 16.66
N ASN A 48 10.41 -22.81 16.94
CA ASN A 48 10.75 -21.90 18.04
C ASN A 48 10.24 -20.46 17.81
N PHE A 49 10.00 -20.05 16.56
CA PHE A 49 9.42 -18.75 16.22
C PHE A 49 7.98 -18.64 16.75
N TYR A 50 7.24 -19.75 16.79
CA TYR A 50 5.91 -19.80 17.41
C TYR A 50 5.98 -19.41 18.88
N PHE A 51 6.91 -20.00 19.64
CA PHE A 51 6.99 -19.77 21.09
C PHE A 51 7.36 -18.32 21.42
N VAL A 52 8.26 -17.71 20.65
CA VAL A 52 8.72 -16.33 20.87
C VAL A 52 7.64 -15.31 20.51
N ILE A 53 6.97 -15.47 19.36
CA ILE A 53 6.00 -14.49 18.87
C ILE A 53 4.61 -14.75 19.48
N PHE A 54 4.12 -15.98 19.42
CA PHE A 54 2.78 -16.35 19.83
C PHE A 54 2.66 -16.66 21.32
N GLY A 55 3.78 -16.91 22.01
CA GLY A 55 3.81 -17.04 23.47
C GLY A 55 3.66 -15.71 24.22
N SER A 56 4.02 -14.59 23.57
CA SER A 56 3.98 -13.25 24.18
C SER A 56 2.89 -12.34 23.61
N LEU A 57 2.51 -12.55 22.34
CA LEU A 57 1.44 -11.82 21.66
C LEU A 57 0.42 -12.81 21.13
N ARG A 58 -0.87 -12.45 21.16
CA ARG A 58 -1.86 -13.29 20.47
C ARG A 58 -1.58 -13.30 18.97
N ALA A 59 -1.89 -14.43 18.34
CA ALA A 59 -1.67 -14.70 16.93
C ALA A 59 -2.15 -13.59 15.99
N GLU A 60 -3.33 -13.07 16.30
CA GLU A 60 -4.02 -12.07 15.50
C GLU A 60 -3.24 -10.75 15.49
N PHE A 61 -2.67 -10.35 16.64
CA PHE A 61 -1.87 -9.13 16.73
C PHE A 61 -0.52 -9.27 16.02
N ALA A 62 0.12 -10.44 16.09
CA ALA A 62 1.36 -10.69 15.37
C ALA A 62 1.18 -10.55 13.85
N ILE A 63 0.06 -11.06 13.32
CA ILE A 63 -0.29 -10.93 11.90
C ILE A 63 -0.56 -9.47 11.53
N ILE A 64 -1.32 -8.73 12.35
CA ILE A 64 -1.60 -7.30 12.11
C ILE A 64 -0.31 -6.47 12.13
N ILE A 65 0.57 -6.71 13.11
CA ILE A 65 1.87 -6.04 13.20
C ILE A 65 2.71 -6.39 11.97
N GLY A 66 2.75 -7.66 11.57
CA GLY A 66 3.42 -8.10 10.34
C GLY A 66 2.89 -7.39 9.09
N LEU A 67 1.56 -7.20 9.00
CA LEU A 67 0.90 -6.42 7.93
C LEU A 67 1.39 -4.97 7.89
N VAL A 68 1.37 -4.30 9.03
CA VAL A 68 1.82 -2.90 9.13
C VAL A 68 3.31 -2.78 8.79
N VAL A 69 4.14 -3.68 9.32
CA VAL A 69 5.59 -3.67 9.10
C VAL A 69 5.92 -3.94 7.62
N MET A 70 5.33 -4.99 7.02
CA MET A 70 5.52 -5.30 5.61
C MET A 70 5.08 -4.14 4.72
N ARG A 71 3.91 -3.55 5.01
CA ARG A 71 3.37 -2.41 4.28
C ARG A 71 4.29 -1.19 4.40
N LEU A 72 4.80 -0.91 5.60
CA LEU A 72 5.74 0.19 5.84
C LEU A 72 7.04 0.00 5.04
N PHE A 73 7.69 -1.16 5.14
CA PHE A 73 8.90 -1.45 4.38
C PHE A 73 8.65 -1.38 2.87
N SER A 74 7.54 -1.95 2.40
CA SER A 74 7.22 -1.99 0.98
C SER A 74 6.96 -0.60 0.40
N ILE A 75 6.14 0.21 1.08
CA ILE A 75 5.87 1.59 0.64
C ILE A 75 7.14 2.44 0.71
N GLN A 76 7.98 2.27 1.72
CA GLN A 76 9.20 3.07 1.85
C GLN A 76 10.25 2.72 0.80
N LEU A 77 10.44 1.44 0.49
CA LEU A 77 11.47 0.96 -0.45
C LEU A 77 10.99 0.98 -1.92
N PHE A 78 9.74 0.57 -2.16
CA PHE A 78 9.22 0.34 -3.51
C PHE A 78 8.13 1.33 -3.93
N ASN A 79 7.78 2.28 -3.05
CA ASN A 79 6.69 3.24 -3.29
C ASN A 79 5.35 2.57 -3.61
N GLY A 80 5.11 1.38 -3.05
CA GLY A 80 3.91 0.58 -3.20
C GLY A 80 4.01 -0.76 -2.45
N THR A 81 2.88 -1.43 -2.23
CA THR A 81 2.86 -2.78 -1.66
C THR A 81 3.01 -3.86 -2.74
N PRO A 82 3.38 -5.10 -2.40
CA PRO A 82 3.44 -6.19 -3.37
C PRO A 82 2.16 -6.33 -4.20
N GLY A 83 1.00 -6.28 -3.56
CA GLY A 83 -0.31 -6.30 -4.22
C GLY A 83 -0.50 -5.14 -5.18
N MET A 84 -0.05 -3.93 -4.84
CA MET A 84 -0.07 -2.81 -5.76
C MET A 84 0.84 -3.02 -6.96
N LEU A 85 2.05 -3.55 -6.75
CA LEU A 85 2.99 -3.82 -7.84
C LEU A 85 2.41 -4.84 -8.82
N ILE A 86 1.74 -5.88 -8.32
CA ILE A 86 1.08 -6.90 -9.15
C ILE A 86 -0.14 -6.32 -9.86
N CYS A 87 -0.97 -5.55 -9.17
CA CYS A 87 -2.17 -4.92 -9.74
C CYS A 87 -1.86 -3.67 -10.59
N ARG A 88 -0.59 -3.34 -10.81
CA ARG A 88 -0.13 -2.13 -11.51
C ARG A 88 -0.79 -0.87 -10.96
N ALA A 89 -0.78 -0.71 -9.64
CA ALA A 89 -1.29 0.48 -8.96
C ALA A 89 -0.13 1.39 -8.51
N LYS A 90 -0.33 2.71 -8.65
CA LYS A 90 0.53 3.76 -8.09
C LYS A 90 -0.07 4.33 -6.82
N TYR A 91 0.81 4.75 -5.92
CA TYR A 91 0.46 5.52 -4.72
C TYR A 91 0.67 7.00 -4.99
N LEU A 92 -0.40 7.79 -4.93
CA LEU A 92 -0.33 9.24 -5.13
C LEU A 92 -1.12 9.97 -4.05
N ASN A 93 -0.63 11.16 -3.71
CA ASN A 93 -1.30 12.05 -2.78
C ASN A 93 -2.47 12.80 -3.44
N ALA A 94 -3.20 13.60 -2.66
CA ALA A 94 -4.35 14.38 -3.14
C ALA A 94 -4.04 15.35 -4.29
N VAL A 95 -2.76 15.64 -4.55
CA VAL A 95 -2.27 16.54 -5.61
C VAL A 95 -1.64 15.74 -6.77
N MET A 96 -1.94 14.44 -6.89
CA MET A 96 -1.45 13.54 -7.95
C MET A 96 0.09 13.43 -8.02
N LYS A 97 0.77 13.67 -6.89
CA LYS A 97 2.22 13.55 -6.77
C LYS A 97 2.60 12.33 -5.94
N PRO A 98 3.79 11.75 -6.16
CA PRO A 98 4.29 10.68 -5.31
C PRO A 98 4.37 11.18 -3.85
N PRO A 99 3.87 10.40 -2.88
CA PRO A 99 3.83 10.83 -1.49
C PRO A 99 5.25 11.01 -0.93
N SER A 100 5.40 12.02 -0.09
CA SER A 100 6.59 12.27 0.71
C SER A 100 6.85 11.14 1.71
N VAL A 101 8.06 11.08 2.28
CA VAL A 101 8.42 10.04 3.26
C VAL A 101 7.49 10.02 4.47
N LEU A 102 7.06 11.20 4.93
CA LEU A 102 6.11 11.31 6.04
C LEU A 102 4.74 10.76 5.64
N GLU A 103 4.22 11.17 4.48
CA GLU A 103 2.94 10.68 3.95
C GLU A 103 2.95 9.17 3.75
N ARG A 104 4.06 8.60 3.26
CA ARG A 104 4.25 7.14 3.15
C ARG A 104 4.18 6.44 4.50
N THR A 105 4.82 6.99 5.51
CA THR A 105 4.82 6.45 6.87
C THR A 105 3.40 6.45 7.45
N PHE A 106 2.68 7.57 7.32
CA PHE A 106 1.29 7.66 7.78
C PHE A 106 0.37 6.72 7.00
N ALA A 107 0.57 6.58 5.69
CA ALA A 107 -0.23 5.71 4.82
C ALA A 107 0.03 4.21 5.02
N ALA A 108 1.22 3.87 5.54
CA ALA A 108 1.54 2.52 5.97
C ALA A 108 0.82 2.14 7.27
N CYS A 109 0.73 3.07 8.22
CA CYS A 109 0.07 2.85 9.51
C CYS A 109 -1.46 3.04 9.44
N PHE A 110 -1.93 3.96 8.58
CA PHE A 110 -3.34 4.32 8.43
C PHE A 110 -3.68 4.42 6.95
N ILE A 111 -4.56 3.53 6.48
CA ILE A 111 -4.86 3.32 5.06
C ILE A 111 -5.49 4.56 4.36
N LEU A 112 -5.84 5.63 5.09
CA LEU A 112 -6.64 6.76 4.58
C LEU A 112 -6.17 8.16 5.02
N ILE A 113 -5.01 8.32 5.66
CA ILE A 113 -4.55 9.65 6.07
C ILE A 113 -4.02 10.43 4.85
N ASN A 114 -4.40 11.71 4.75
CA ASN A 114 -4.01 12.67 3.70
C ASN A 114 -4.50 12.41 2.27
N GLY A 115 -5.62 11.71 2.09
CA GLY A 115 -6.25 11.59 0.76
C GLY A 115 -5.40 10.82 -0.25
N ILE A 116 -4.50 9.97 0.23
CA ILE A 116 -3.64 9.13 -0.59
C ILE A 116 -4.50 8.03 -1.22
N ARG A 117 -4.48 7.96 -2.55
CA ARG A 117 -5.32 7.06 -3.34
C ARG A 117 -4.47 6.19 -4.28
N TYR A 118 -5.09 5.11 -4.73
CA TYR A 118 -4.49 4.18 -5.67
C TYR A 118 -4.90 4.55 -7.10
N TYR A 119 -3.94 4.72 -8.00
CA TYR A 119 -4.16 5.07 -9.41
C TYR A 119 -3.61 3.99 -10.34
N ASP A 120 -4.17 3.84 -11.54
CA ASP A 120 -3.69 2.83 -12.49
C ASP A 120 -2.31 3.27 -13.03
N LYS A 121 -1.38 2.32 -13.18
CA LYS A 121 0.00 2.60 -13.57
C LYS A 121 0.19 2.67 -15.07
#